data_AF-A0A1M6GI43-F1
#
_entry.id   AF-A0A1M6GI43-F1
#
_cell.length_a   1.000
_cell.length_b   1.000
_cell.length_c   1.000
_cell.angle_alpha   90.00
_cell.angle_beta   90.00
_cell.angle_gamma   90.00
#
_symmetry.space_group_name_H-M   'P 1'
#
loop_
_entity.id
_entity.type
_entity.pdbx_description
1 polymer ?
#
loop_
_entity_poly.entity_id
_entity_poly.type
_entity_poly.pdbx_seq_one_letter_code
_entity_poly.pdbx_strand_id
1 'polypeptide(L)'
;MWNGPRGIERAWNEQREKQPMRRGEKGSATVEAAVVLPVFVICLFTLAYIVRIFMAYHVMQSALQSVASRISSASYYYYVSGLKDYADRVDEMGKAAADTLRNQADTVIGAVDAFRSLVSGINDPNPAVDLETRVRSAAELGEQLVGNTRDAVDLIRNILKDPGQEAKLLMTVFAQKAAYATRKEMVCLAAGLMLEEELKKRANNGMDAKKVLGIRDISFGQSQIFGDGESLEFIITYTINPPVPFGLAPKLTLSNRVKVIGWTSGRGPSVRTSEQNEDTADSIWVRMDNEKQYWDRGLAIEDMEVERLKNEAGSMRFKATSKTYPAVDAFIYDEHTVRMFDVFTLNPFMKTYQNQPGRIKSEIKKHGKRLMEFDFQNRPETPKAQRVERIVVIILPENAREAMPNLDQLIGEATAELKRIGIAEVRVRYDYGGYTRPEDSEGQEEKEAA
;
A
#
# COMPACT_ATOMS: atom_id res chain seq x y z
N MET A 1 -111.60 -34.68 36.12
CA MET A 1 -111.34 -34.34 37.53
C MET A 1 -109.84 -34.17 37.70
N TRP A 2 -109.46 -33.02 38.27
CA TRP A 2 -108.17 -32.68 38.90
C TRP A 2 -106.97 -32.37 37.99
N ASN A 3 -106.75 -31.06 37.86
CA ASN A 3 -105.55 -30.38 37.40
C ASN A 3 -104.41 -30.54 38.42
N GLY A 4 -103.20 -30.84 37.93
CA GLY A 4 -101.94 -30.58 38.62
C GLY A 4 -101.03 -29.75 37.69
N PRO A 5 -100.36 -28.68 38.17
CA PRO A 5 -99.53 -27.83 37.30
C PRO A 5 -98.34 -28.63 36.74
N ARG A 6 -98.16 -28.59 35.41
CA ARG A 6 -97.06 -29.26 34.72
C ARG A 6 -95.75 -28.49 34.93
N GLY A 7 -94.84 -29.11 35.69
CA GLY A 7 -93.38 -29.20 35.53
C GLY A 7 -92.59 -28.27 34.61
N ILE A 8 -92.84 -26.96 34.53
CA ILE A 8 -92.01 -26.03 33.73
C ILE A 8 -91.37 -24.91 34.59
N GLU A 9 -91.82 -24.70 35.83
CA GLU A 9 -91.28 -23.63 36.70
C GLU A 9 -90.12 -24.04 37.63
N ARG A 10 -89.68 -25.31 37.63
CA ARG A 10 -88.47 -25.72 38.39
C ARG A 10 -87.16 -25.62 37.61
N ALA A 11 -87.20 -25.44 36.29
CA ALA A 11 -85.99 -25.42 35.47
C ALA A 11 -85.30 -24.04 35.40
N TRP A 12 -85.97 -22.95 35.81
CA TRP A 12 -85.45 -21.59 35.64
C TRP A 12 -84.76 -20.98 36.86
N ASN A 13 -84.80 -21.63 38.03
CA ASN A 13 -84.22 -21.09 39.27
C ASN A 13 -83.04 -21.88 39.86
N GLU A 14 -82.59 -22.97 39.24
CA GLU A 14 -81.35 -23.67 39.64
C GLU A 14 -80.11 -23.25 38.82
N GLN A 15 -80.27 -22.48 37.74
CA GLN A 15 -79.13 -22.03 36.91
C GLN A 15 -78.48 -20.73 37.39
N ARG A 16 -78.89 -20.17 38.54
CA ARG A 16 -78.38 -18.90 39.07
C ARG A 16 -77.63 -18.99 40.39
N GLU A 17 -77.18 -20.18 40.79
CA GLU A 17 -76.18 -20.29 41.84
C GLU A 17 -74.79 -20.64 41.30
N LYS A 18 -73.93 -19.63 41.39
CA LYS A 18 -72.48 -19.75 41.55
C LYS A 18 -71.77 -20.41 40.38
N GLN A 19 -71.54 -19.64 39.31
CA GLN A 19 -70.24 -19.78 38.65
C GLN A 19 -69.18 -19.35 39.67
N PRO A 20 -68.34 -20.26 40.21
CA PRO A 20 -67.14 -19.81 40.89
C PRO A 20 -66.33 -19.04 39.84
N MET A 21 -65.92 -17.81 40.15
CA MET A 21 -64.80 -17.19 39.44
C MET A 21 -63.70 -18.26 39.38
N ARG A 22 -63.38 -18.76 38.18
CA ARG A 22 -62.31 -19.73 37.98
C ARG A 22 -61.05 -19.10 38.58
N ARG A 23 -60.69 -19.53 39.78
CA ARG A 23 -59.40 -19.24 40.40
C ARG A 23 -58.36 -19.56 39.35
N GLY A 24 -57.55 -18.55 39.02
CA GLY A 24 -56.66 -18.52 37.86
C GLY A 24 -56.09 -19.89 37.53
N GLU A 25 -56.37 -20.34 36.31
CA GLU A 25 -55.77 -21.51 35.71
C GLU A 25 -54.24 -21.31 35.78
N LYS A 26 -53.61 -21.93 36.78
CA LYS A 26 -52.16 -21.88 36.92
C LYS A 26 -51.59 -22.65 35.72
N GLY A 27 -50.81 -21.97 34.88
CA GLY A 27 -50.11 -22.58 33.77
C GLY A 27 -49.34 -23.82 34.23
N SER A 28 -49.32 -24.86 33.39
CA SER A 28 -48.54 -26.07 33.69
C SER A 28 -47.06 -25.73 33.62
N ALA A 29 -46.34 -25.86 34.74
CA ALA A 29 -44.90 -25.57 34.83
C ALA A 29 -44.05 -26.31 33.79
N THR A 30 -44.50 -27.48 33.32
CA THR A 30 -43.86 -28.22 32.22
C THR A 30 -44.01 -27.57 30.86
N VAL A 31 -45.14 -26.89 30.59
CA VAL A 31 -45.36 -26.18 29.31
C VAL A 31 -44.52 -24.91 29.28
N GLU A 32 -44.44 -24.19 30.38
CA GLU A 32 -43.57 -23.01 30.51
C GLU A 32 -42.09 -23.41 30.36
N ALA A 33 -41.65 -24.49 31.03
CA ALA A 33 -40.29 -25.00 30.88
C ALA A 33 -39.97 -25.48 29.45
N ALA A 34 -40.93 -26.10 28.75
CA ALA A 34 -40.76 -26.58 27.38
C ALA A 34 -40.59 -25.45 26.36
N VAL A 35 -41.15 -24.26 26.61
CA VAL A 35 -40.99 -23.08 25.75
C VAL A 35 -39.76 -22.26 26.12
N VAL A 36 -39.43 -22.16 27.41
CA VAL A 36 -38.27 -21.38 27.88
C VAL A 36 -36.94 -22.01 27.46
N LEU A 37 -36.83 -23.35 27.47
CA LEU A 37 -35.58 -24.04 27.15
C LEU A 37 -35.10 -23.77 25.70
N PRO A 38 -35.92 -23.90 24.64
CA PRO A 38 -35.50 -23.57 23.27
C PRO A 38 -35.06 -22.11 23.10
N VAL A 39 -35.79 -21.15 23.69
CA VAL A 39 -35.44 -19.73 23.62
C VAL A 39 -34.10 -19.46 24.30
N PHE A 40 -33.89 -20.03 25.49
CA PHE A 40 -32.63 -19.93 26.21
C PHE A 40 -31.46 -20.53 25.42
N VAL A 41 -31.67 -21.71 24.81
CA VAL A 41 -30.67 -22.39 23.98
C VAL A 41 -30.32 -21.56 22.73
N ILE A 42 -31.30 -20.94 22.07
CA ILE A 42 -31.05 -20.03 20.95
C ILE A 42 -30.17 -18.86 21.39
N CYS A 43 -30.52 -18.19 22.51
CA CYS A 43 -29.72 -17.08 23.04
C CYS A 43 -28.27 -17.50 23.36
N LEU A 44 -28.09 -18.68 23.97
CA LEU A 44 -26.77 -19.23 24.28
C LEU A 44 -25.96 -19.47 23.01
N PHE A 45 -26.56 -20.08 21.98
CA PHE A 45 -25.88 -20.31 20.70
C PHE A 45 -25.56 -19.01 19.95
N THR A 46 -26.41 -17.98 20.02
CA THR A 46 -26.11 -16.66 19.46
C THR A 46 -24.88 -16.05 20.13
N LEU A 47 -24.81 -16.09 21.47
CA LEU A 47 -23.64 -15.59 22.20
C LEU A 47 -22.37 -16.38 21.84
N ALA A 48 -22.46 -17.71 21.80
CA ALA A 48 -21.34 -18.56 21.41
C ALA A 48 -20.88 -18.30 19.96
N TYR A 49 -21.81 -18.00 19.04
CA TYR A 49 -21.47 -17.66 17.67
C TYR A 49 -20.74 -16.31 17.58
N ILE A 50 -21.18 -15.30 18.33
CA ILE A 50 -20.48 -14.00 18.41
C ILE A 50 -19.04 -14.19 18.92
N VAL A 51 -18.85 -14.94 20.01
CA VAL A 51 -17.52 -15.23 20.54
C VAL A 51 -16.65 -15.93 19.50
N ARG A 52 -17.21 -16.90 18.76
CA ARG A 52 -16.50 -17.59 17.68
C ARG A 52 -16.06 -16.65 16.55
N ILE A 53 -16.90 -15.69 16.16
CA ILE A 53 -16.53 -14.67 15.15
C ILE A 53 -15.33 -13.86 15.63
N PHE A 54 -15.35 -13.35 16.85
CA PHE A 54 -14.23 -12.60 17.41
C PHE A 54 -12.96 -13.44 17.51
N MET A 55 -13.08 -14.69 17.95
CA MET A 55 -11.94 -15.61 18.02
C MET A 55 -11.36 -15.90 16.63
N ALA A 56 -12.22 -16.14 15.63
CA ALA A 56 -11.80 -16.33 14.24
C ALA A 56 -11.07 -15.10 13.69
N TYR A 57 -11.63 -13.90 13.90
CA TYR A 57 -11.02 -12.65 13.47
C TYR A 57 -9.63 -12.44 14.11
N HIS A 58 -9.52 -12.64 15.43
CA HIS A 58 -8.27 -12.45 16.16
C HIS A 58 -7.21 -13.48 15.75
N VAL A 59 -7.57 -14.76 15.65
CA VAL A 59 -6.66 -15.82 15.21
C VAL A 59 -6.16 -15.54 13.81
N MET A 60 -7.05 -15.13 12.91
CA MET A 60 -6.69 -14.82 11.54
C MET A 60 -5.79 -13.58 11.44
N GLN A 61 -6.11 -12.49 12.15
CA GLN A 61 -5.28 -11.28 12.18
C GLN A 61 -3.87 -11.58 12.66
N SER A 62 -3.76 -12.30 13.78
CA SER A 62 -2.47 -12.61 14.39
C SER A 62 -1.65 -13.59 13.53
N ALA A 63 -2.30 -14.56 12.86
CA ALA A 63 -1.63 -15.46 11.93
C ALA A 63 -1.13 -14.72 10.69
N LEU A 64 -1.96 -13.86 10.09
CA LEU A 64 -1.59 -13.04 8.95
C LEU A 64 -0.44 -12.08 9.28
N GLN A 65 -0.44 -11.48 10.48
CA GLN A 65 0.64 -10.62 10.95
C GLN A 65 1.98 -11.38 11.02
N SER A 66 1.97 -12.62 11.51
CA SER A 66 3.16 -13.49 11.56
C SER A 66 3.71 -13.77 10.17
N VAL A 67 2.83 -14.13 9.23
CA VAL A 67 3.19 -14.40 7.83
C VAL A 67 3.77 -13.15 7.16
N ALA A 68 3.09 -12.01 7.29
CA ALA A 68 3.55 -10.75 6.73
C ALA A 68 4.92 -10.35 7.27
N SER A 69 5.16 -10.53 8.58
CA SER A 69 6.45 -10.27 9.20
C SER A 69 7.55 -11.18 8.64
N ARG A 70 7.29 -12.49 8.44
CA ARG A 70 8.28 -13.42 7.84
C ARG A 70 8.64 -13.03 6.41
N ILE A 71 7.63 -12.67 5.60
CA ILE A 71 7.86 -12.23 4.21
C ILE A 71 8.60 -10.89 4.17
N SER A 72 8.28 -9.96 5.07
CA SER A 72 9.02 -8.70 5.23
C SER A 72 10.48 -8.95 5.63
N SER A 73 10.76 -9.86 6.56
CA SER A 73 12.13 -10.23 6.91
C SER A 73 12.89 -10.84 5.72
N ALA A 74 12.25 -11.65 4.88
CA ALA A 74 12.86 -12.16 3.66
C ALA A 74 13.23 -11.03 2.68
N SER A 75 12.39 -9.98 2.60
CA SER A 75 12.71 -8.79 1.78
C SER A 75 13.93 -8.01 2.31
N TYR A 76 14.16 -8.01 3.62
CA TYR A 76 15.37 -7.44 4.21
C TYR A 76 16.62 -8.21 3.79
N TYR A 77 16.56 -9.54 3.79
CA TYR A 77 17.67 -10.36 3.32
C TYR A 77 17.93 -10.16 1.82
N TYR A 78 16.89 -9.98 0.99
CA TYR A 78 17.05 -9.61 -0.42
C TYR A 78 17.84 -8.30 -0.59
N TYR A 79 17.59 -7.29 0.25
CA TYR A 79 18.36 -6.06 0.22
C TYR A 79 19.79 -6.22 0.76
N VAL A 80 19.96 -6.76 1.97
CA VAL A 80 21.27 -6.89 2.63
C VAL A 80 22.21 -7.85 1.90
N SER A 81 21.69 -8.81 1.16
CA SER A 81 22.50 -9.70 0.31
C SER A 81 23.04 -9.03 -0.96
N GLY A 82 22.61 -7.80 -1.29
CA GLY A 82 22.99 -7.11 -2.52
C GLY A 82 22.28 -7.62 -3.77
N LEU A 83 21.30 -8.52 -3.60
CA LEU A 83 20.50 -9.06 -4.71
C LEU A 83 19.59 -8.02 -5.34
N LYS A 84 19.18 -7.03 -4.54
CA LYS A 84 18.51 -5.84 -5.07
C LYS A 84 19.39 -5.09 -6.06
N ASP A 85 20.59 -4.69 -5.63
CA ASP A 85 21.53 -3.92 -6.45
C ASP A 85 21.86 -4.63 -7.75
N TYR A 86 22.00 -5.95 -7.67
CA TYR A 86 22.19 -6.80 -8.83
C TYR A 86 20.95 -6.81 -9.76
N ALA A 87 19.74 -7.00 -9.22
CA ALA A 87 18.50 -6.99 -10.00
C ALA A 87 18.24 -5.62 -10.66
N ASP A 88 18.52 -4.52 -9.93
CA ASP A 88 18.41 -3.15 -10.41
C ASP A 88 19.43 -2.88 -11.53
N ARG A 89 20.70 -3.31 -11.38
CA ARG A 89 21.72 -3.20 -12.44
C ARG A 89 21.35 -3.98 -13.70
N VAL A 90 20.76 -5.16 -13.57
CA VAL A 90 20.26 -5.93 -14.72
C VAL A 90 19.07 -5.23 -15.38
N ASP A 91 18.21 -4.55 -14.60
CA ASP A 91 17.12 -3.74 -15.14
C ASP A 91 17.63 -2.52 -15.92
N GLU A 92 18.58 -1.78 -15.34
CA GLU A 92 19.25 -0.64 -15.96
C GLU A 92 19.99 -1.06 -17.24
N MET A 93 20.79 -2.14 -17.19
CA MET A 93 21.46 -2.68 -18.37
C MET A 93 20.47 -3.17 -19.44
N GLY A 94 19.34 -3.74 -19.04
CA GLY A 94 18.28 -4.14 -19.97
C GLY A 94 17.56 -2.97 -20.65
N LYS A 95 17.43 -1.83 -19.94
CA LYS A 95 16.88 -0.58 -20.50
C LYS A 95 17.91 0.13 -21.39
N ALA A 96 19.17 0.24 -20.95
CA ALA A 96 20.25 0.83 -21.74
C ALA A 96 20.59 0.02 -23.01
N ALA A 97 20.43 -1.31 -22.96
CA ALA A 97 20.57 -2.19 -24.12
C ALA A 97 19.41 -2.08 -25.12
N ALA A 98 18.23 -1.60 -24.71
CA ALA A 98 17.12 -1.35 -25.64
C ALA A 98 17.47 -0.20 -26.62
N ASP A 99 18.23 0.79 -26.17
CA ASP A 99 18.63 1.95 -26.99
C ASP A 99 19.93 1.73 -27.80
N THR A 100 20.74 0.71 -27.48
CA THR A 100 22.03 0.50 -28.19
C THR A 100 22.36 -0.92 -28.66
N LEU A 101 21.48 -1.92 -28.52
CA LEU A 101 21.82 -3.31 -28.89
C LEU A 101 20.82 -4.00 -29.82
N ARG A 102 20.81 -3.55 -31.09
CA ARG A 102 20.62 -4.46 -32.23
C ARG A 102 21.94 -5.22 -32.44
N ASN A 103 22.00 -6.43 -31.88
CA ASN A 103 23.10 -7.42 -31.90
C ASN A 103 24.08 -7.35 -30.72
N GLN A 104 23.73 -7.97 -29.60
CA GLN A 104 24.59 -8.92 -28.86
C GLN A 104 23.81 -9.49 -27.67
N ALA A 105 23.50 -10.78 -27.74
CA ALA A 105 22.75 -11.54 -26.73
C ALA A 105 23.64 -12.11 -25.61
N ASP A 106 24.93 -11.73 -25.54
CA ASP A 106 25.91 -12.41 -24.69
C ASP A 106 26.19 -11.70 -23.35
N THR A 107 25.71 -10.48 -23.12
CA THR A 107 26.06 -9.70 -21.91
C THR A 107 25.07 -9.87 -20.76
N VAL A 108 23.89 -10.46 -21.00
CA VAL A 108 22.91 -10.82 -19.96
C VAL A 108 23.31 -12.09 -19.19
N ILE A 109 24.34 -12.79 -19.68
CA ILE A 109 24.75 -14.13 -19.21
C ILE A 109 25.70 -14.06 -17.99
N GLY A 110 26.61 -13.07 -17.90
CA GLY A 110 27.62 -13.02 -16.83
C GLY A 110 27.08 -12.62 -15.44
N ALA A 111 25.96 -11.92 -15.42
CA ALA A 111 25.36 -11.43 -14.21
C ALA A 111 24.73 -12.61 -13.41
N VAL A 112 24.03 -13.52 -14.11
CA VAL A 112 23.32 -14.65 -13.49
C VAL A 112 24.32 -15.70 -12.98
N ASP A 113 25.49 -15.80 -13.60
CA ASP A 113 26.61 -16.63 -13.13
C ASP A 113 27.26 -16.09 -11.84
N ALA A 114 27.34 -14.76 -11.67
CA ALA A 114 27.76 -14.13 -10.42
C ALA A 114 26.73 -14.37 -9.30
N PHE A 115 25.44 -14.28 -9.61
CA PHE A 115 24.35 -14.57 -8.66
C PHE A 115 24.33 -16.05 -8.24
N ARG A 116 24.50 -16.98 -9.19
CA ARG A 116 24.51 -18.41 -8.91
C ARG A 116 25.77 -18.85 -8.15
N SER A 117 26.94 -18.30 -8.46
CA SER A 117 28.19 -18.59 -7.74
C SER A 117 28.16 -18.16 -6.28
N LEU A 118 27.50 -17.03 -5.98
CA LEU A 118 27.26 -16.55 -4.62
C LEU A 118 26.28 -17.46 -3.85
N VAL A 119 25.26 -17.98 -4.54
CA VAL A 119 24.25 -18.89 -3.97
C VAL A 119 24.78 -20.32 -3.82
N SER A 120 25.68 -20.78 -4.69
CA SER A 120 26.29 -22.12 -4.64
C SER A 120 27.50 -22.20 -3.71
N GLY A 121 28.18 -21.09 -3.42
CA GLY A 121 29.30 -21.04 -2.46
C GLY A 121 28.92 -21.36 -1.01
N ILE A 122 27.63 -21.53 -0.72
CA ILE A 122 27.12 -21.77 0.63
C ILE A 122 27.00 -23.28 0.95
N ASN A 123 26.92 -24.22 -0.01
CA ASN A 123 26.84 -25.67 0.30
C ASN A 123 27.19 -26.61 -0.90
N ASP A 124 28.44 -27.09 -0.97
CA ASP A 124 28.93 -28.35 -1.61
C ASP A 124 29.64 -28.30 -3.02
N PRO A 125 30.70 -29.12 -3.25
CA PRO A 125 31.67 -29.00 -4.34
C PRO A 125 31.56 -30.08 -5.44
N ASN A 126 30.85 -29.83 -6.55
CA ASN A 126 31.23 -30.40 -7.86
C ASN A 126 30.40 -29.74 -9.00
N PRO A 127 31.01 -29.07 -9.99
CA PRO A 127 30.28 -28.37 -11.04
C PRO A 127 30.25 -29.21 -12.32
N ALA A 128 29.23 -30.04 -12.50
CA ALA A 128 28.97 -30.67 -13.81
C ALA A 128 27.52 -31.14 -13.94
N VAL A 129 26.57 -30.22 -14.13
CA VAL A 129 25.26 -30.57 -14.70
C VAL A 129 24.77 -29.43 -15.60
N ASP A 130 24.45 -29.82 -16.82
CA ASP A 130 24.05 -29.05 -17.99
C ASP A 130 22.98 -27.95 -17.74
N LEU A 131 23.24 -26.79 -18.34
CA LEU A 131 22.60 -25.49 -18.12
C LEU A 131 21.25 -25.36 -18.83
N GLU A 132 21.06 -26.08 -19.94
CA GLU A 132 19.85 -26.04 -20.77
C GLU A 132 18.63 -26.66 -20.05
N THR A 133 18.88 -27.73 -19.30
CA THR A 133 17.84 -28.50 -18.58
C THR A 133 17.25 -27.70 -17.40
N ARG A 134 18.03 -26.77 -16.82
CA ARG A 134 17.64 -26.02 -15.62
C ARG A 134 16.92 -24.70 -15.93
N VAL A 135 17.06 -24.18 -17.15
CA VAL A 135 16.33 -23.00 -17.64
C VAL A 135 14.90 -23.36 -18.05
N ARG A 136 14.72 -24.55 -18.64
CA ARG A 136 13.39 -25.09 -18.93
C ARG A 136 12.55 -25.28 -17.66
N SER A 137 13.12 -25.81 -16.58
CA SER A 137 12.33 -26.15 -15.38
C SER A 137 11.77 -24.94 -14.62
N ALA A 138 12.41 -23.77 -14.69
CA ALA A 138 11.92 -22.54 -14.05
C ALA A 138 10.83 -21.83 -14.88
N ALA A 139 10.97 -21.84 -16.22
CA ALA A 139 9.93 -21.37 -17.14
C ALA A 139 8.70 -22.31 -17.13
N GLU A 140 8.95 -23.62 -17.08
CA GLU A 140 7.91 -24.64 -16.91
C GLU A 140 7.21 -24.51 -15.56
N LEU A 141 7.89 -24.11 -14.46
CA LEU A 141 7.22 -23.86 -13.18
C LEU A 141 6.22 -22.70 -13.29
N GLY A 142 6.58 -21.62 -13.99
CA GLY A 142 5.72 -20.47 -14.24
C GLY A 142 4.52 -20.80 -15.14
N GLU A 143 4.72 -21.59 -16.19
CA GLU A 143 3.63 -22.04 -17.08
C GLU A 143 2.74 -23.12 -16.44
N GLN A 144 3.29 -24.05 -15.65
CA GLN A 144 2.53 -25.12 -14.98
C GLN A 144 1.66 -24.60 -13.83
N LEU A 145 2.03 -23.48 -13.19
CA LEU A 145 1.19 -22.81 -12.20
C LEU A 145 -0.12 -22.25 -12.80
N VAL A 146 -0.15 -22.01 -14.11
CA VAL A 146 -1.35 -21.60 -14.87
C VAL A 146 -2.15 -22.82 -15.34
N GLY A 147 -1.53 -24.00 -15.46
CA GLY A 147 -2.10 -25.17 -16.16
C GLY A 147 -2.46 -26.41 -15.35
N ASN A 148 -1.77 -26.76 -14.25
CA ASN A 148 -2.13 -27.96 -13.45
C ASN A 148 -1.54 -27.94 -12.03
N THR A 149 -2.41 -28.02 -11.01
CA THR A 149 -2.30 -27.20 -9.79
C THR A 149 -1.90 -27.91 -8.49
N ARG A 150 -1.49 -29.20 -8.49
CA ARG A 150 -1.12 -29.91 -7.23
C ARG A 150 0.37 -30.09 -7.00
N ASP A 151 1.13 -30.52 -8.02
CA ASP A 151 2.55 -30.87 -7.83
C ASP A 151 3.42 -29.64 -7.56
N ALA A 152 3.16 -28.52 -8.24
CA ALA A 152 3.83 -27.24 -8.01
C ALA A 152 3.52 -26.66 -6.60
N VAL A 153 2.27 -26.82 -6.14
CA VAL A 153 1.85 -26.36 -4.81
C VAL A 153 2.52 -27.19 -3.71
N ASP A 154 2.64 -28.51 -3.90
CA ASP A 154 3.30 -29.38 -2.93
C ASP A 154 4.83 -29.19 -2.92
N LEU A 155 5.44 -28.85 -4.05
CA LEU A 155 6.85 -28.47 -4.13
C LEU A 155 7.12 -27.19 -3.33
N ILE A 156 6.34 -26.13 -3.57
CA ILE A 156 6.45 -24.86 -2.81
C ILE A 156 6.19 -25.11 -1.33
N ARG A 157 5.16 -25.89 -0.99
CA ARG A 157 4.84 -26.26 0.40
C ARG A 157 6.00 -26.98 1.09
N ASN A 158 6.74 -27.83 0.38
CA ASN A 158 7.90 -28.52 0.95
C ASN A 158 9.11 -27.59 1.13
N ILE A 159 9.33 -26.65 0.22
CA ILE A 159 10.35 -25.59 0.34
C ILE A 159 10.08 -24.71 1.57
N LEU A 160 8.82 -24.34 1.80
CA LEU A 160 8.43 -23.44 2.90
C LEU A 160 8.60 -24.03 4.31
N LYS A 161 8.82 -25.34 4.44
CA LYS A 161 9.09 -25.99 5.74
C LYS A 161 10.46 -25.65 6.29
N ASP A 162 11.43 -25.34 5.43
CA ASP A 162 12.78 -24.94 5.84
C ASP A 162 12.91 -23.41 5.80
N PRO A 163 13.20 -22.74 6.92
CA PRO A 163 13.32 -21.28 6.96
C PRO A 163 14.36 -20.70 5.99
N GLY A 164 15.44 -21.44 5.72
CA GLY A 164 16.47 -21.04 4.78
C GLY A 164 15.99 -21.12 3.33
N GLN A 165 15.27 -22.19 2.97
CA GLN A 165 14.72 -22.37 1.62
C GLN A 165 13.51 -21.45 1.36
N GLU A 166 12.68 -21.19 2.36
CA GLU A 166 11.64 -20.15 2.34
C GLU A 166 12.23 -18.78 2.02
N ALA A 167 13.26 -18.36 2.75
CA ALA A 167 13.92 -17.08 2.52
C ALA A 167 14.50 -17.03 1.10
N LYS A 168 15.16 -18.10 0.64
CA LYS A 168 15.70 -18.19 -0.73
C LYS A 168 14.63 -18.09 -1.80
N LEU A 169 13.49 -18.77 -1.63
CA LEU A 169 12.37 -18.70 -2.56
C LEU A 169 11.84 -17.27 -2.65
N LEU A 170 11.55 -16.63 -1.51
CA LEU A 170 11.01 -15.28 -1.47
C LEU A 170 12.00 -14.25 -2.04
N MET A 171 13.30 -14.35 -1.68
CA MET A 171 14.34 -13.50 -2.27
C MET A 171 14.43 -13.68 -3.80
N THR A 172 14.28 -14.91 -4.31
CA THR A 172 14.29 -15.18 -5.76
C THR A 172 13.07 -14.56 -6.43
N VAL A 173 11.87 -14.67 -5.83
CA VAL A 173 10.65 -14.04 -6.35
C VAL A 173 10.76 -12.52 -6.34
N PHE A 174 11.42 -11.93 -5.36
CA PHE A 174 11.69 -10.49 -5.31
C PHE A 174 12.74 -10.05 -6.34
N ALA A 175 13.80 -10.83 -6.54
CA ALA A 175 14.84 -10.57 -7.53
C ALA A 175 14.37 -10.76 -8.99
N GLN A 176 13.35 -11.60 -9.21
CA GLN A 176 12.83 -11.85 -10.55
C GLN A 176 12.15 -10.59 -11.11
N LYS A 177 12.59 -10.17 -12.30
CA LYS A 177 11.92 -9.16 -13.15
C LYS A 177 10.67 -9.74 -13.81
N ALA A 178 9.79 -10.36 -13.02
CA ALA A 178 8.48 -10.82 -13.48
C ALA A 178 7.49 -9.65 -13.47
N ALA A 179 6.49 -9.70 -14.35
CA ALA A 179 5.38 -8.73 -14.32
C ALA A 179 4.77 -8.67 -12.93
N TYR A 180 4.31 -7.48 -12.52
CA TYR A 180 3.71 -7.25 -11.20
C TYR A 180 2.67 -8.31 -10.82
N ALA A 181 1.82 -8.70 -11.79
CA ALA A 181 0.81 -9.73 -11.62
C ALA A 181 1.41 -11.08 -11.18
N THR A 182 2.44 -11.55 -11.87
CA THR A 182 3.13 -12.82 -11.56
C THR A 182 3.83 -12.78 -10.20
N ARG A 183 4.54 -11.69 -9.89
CA ARG A 183 5.18 -11.52 -8.57
C ARG A 183 4.13 -11.52 -7.46
N LYS A 184 3.04 -10.77 -7.64
CA LYS A 184 1.93 -10.72 -6.71
C LYS A 184 1.34 -12.11 -6.48
N GLU A 185 1.07 -12.88 -7.53
CA GLU A 185 0.53 -14.23 -7.42
C GLU A 185 1.46 -15.17 -6.65
N MET A 186 2.77 -15.18 -6.97
CA MET A 186 3.75 -16.01 -6.29
C MET A 186 3.87 -15.69 -4.80
N VAL A 187 3.95 -14.40 -4.46
CA VAL A 187 4.01 -13.96 -3.05
C VAL A 187 2.71 -14.26 -2.32
N CYS A 188 1.55 -14.09 -2.96
CA CYS A 188 0.25 -14.45 -2.36
C CYS A 188 0.09 -15.96 -2.19
N LEU A 189 0.60 -16.77 -3.10
CA LEU A 189 0.62 -18.23 -2.99
C LEU A 189 1.48 -18.67 -1.80
N ALA A 190 2.71 -18.13 -1.70
CA ALA A 190 3.59 -18.38 -0.56
C ALA A 190 2.92 -17.95 0.76
N ALA A 191 2.34 -16.75 0.80
CA ALA A 191 1.62 -16.25 1.97
C ALA A 191 0.43 -17.14 2.35
N GLY A 192 -0.32 -17.66 1.38
CA GLY A 192 -1.43 -18.57 1.61
C GLY A 192 -0.99 -19.90 2.23
N LEU A 193 0.11 -20.47 1.75
CA LEU A 193 0.69 -21.70 2.29
C LEU A 193 1.25 -21.50 3.71
N MET A 194 1.97 -20.40 3.93
CA MET A 194 2.49 -20.02 5.24
C MET A 194 1.36 -19.77 6.25
N LEU A 195 0.28 -19.11 5.82
CA LEU A 195 -0.90 -18.88 6.66
C LEU A 195 -1.57 -20.20 7.05
N GLU A 196 -1.69 -21.15 6.11
CA GLU A 196 -2.23 -22.47 6.40
C GLU A 196 -1.38 -23.23 7.44
N GLU A 197 -0.06 -23.10 7.37
CA GLU A 197 0.86 -23.67 8.36
C GLU A 197 0.77 -22.98 9.73
N GLU A 198 0.70 -21.65 9.76
CA GLU A 198 0.54 -20.88 11.01
C GLU A 198 -0.78 -21.20 11.71
N LEU A 199 -1.87 -21.36 10.97
CA LEU A 199 -3.16 -21.78 11.52
C LEU A 199 -3.11 -23.20 12.09
N LYS A 200 -2.35 -24.12 11.46
CA LYS A 200 -2.11 -25.48 11.99
C LYS A 200 -1.28 -25.46 13.27
N LYS A 201 -0.26 -24.59 13.38
CA LYS A 201 0.55 -24.44 14.61
C LYS A 201 -0.28 -23.93 15.79
N ARG A 202 -1.20 -23.00 15.53
CA ARG A 202 -2.06 -22.35 16.55
C ARG A 202 -3.20 -23.24 17.05
N ALA A 203 -3.44 -24.36 16.40
CA ALA A 203 -4.32 -25.41 16.90
C ALA A 203 -3.66 -26.15 18.07
N ASN A 204 -3.79 -25.60 19.29
CA ASN A 204 -3.12 -26.09 20.51
C ASN A 204 -3.40 -27.55 20.93
N ASN A 205 -4.10 -28.37 20.14
CA ASN A 205 -4.42 -29.78 20.46
C ASN A 205 -4.61 -30.65 19.18
N GLY A 206 -3.97 -30.32 18.06
CA GLY A 206 -4.14 -31.08 16.81
C GLY A 206 -5.52 -30.92 16.15
N MET A 207 -6.33 -29.96 16.61
CA MET A 207 -7.66 -29.68 16.09
C MET A 207 -7.61 -28.48 15.15
N ASP A 208 -7.74 -28.72 13.84
CA ASP A 208 -7.64 -27.70 12.78
C ASP A 208 -8.45 -26.43 13.12
N ALA A 209 -7.73 -25.34 13.41
CA ALA A 209 -8.30 -24.05 13.79
C ALA A 209 -9.30 -23.54 12.74
N LYS A 210 -9.04 -23.81 11.45
CA LYS A 210 -9.93 -23.45 10.35
C LYS A 210 -11.27 -24.19 10.46
N LYS A 211 -11.23 -25.49 10.77
CA LYS A 211 -12.43 -26.32 10.96
C LYS A 211 -13.21 -25.94 12.23
N VAL A 212 -12.51 -25.74 13.34
CA VAL A 212 -13.12 -25.37 14.63
C VAL A 212 -13.82 -24.02 14.54
N LEU A 213 -13.17 -23.04 13.90
CA LEU A 213 -13.68 -21.68 13.76
C LEU A 213 -14.61 -21.53 12.55
N GLY A 214 -14.67 -22.52 11.67
CA GLY A 214 -15.59 -22.53 10.52
C GLY A 214 -15.16 -21.62 9.38
N ILE A 215 -13.86 -21.36 9.28
CA ILE A 215 -13.24 -20.48 8.29
C ILE A 215 -13.16 -21.21 6.95
N ARG A 216 -13.62 -20.59 5.88
CA ARG A 216 -13.56 -21.12 4.51
C ARG A 216 -13.19 -20.03 3.51
N ASP A 217 -12.82 -20.46 2.30
CA ASP A 217 -12.69 -19.61 1.12
C ASP A 217 -11.75 -18.42 1.32
N ILE A 218 -10.56 -18.69 1.86
CA ILE A 218 -9.53 -17.67 2.08
C ILE A 218 -8.99 -17.22 0.72
N SER A 219 -9.12 -15.93 0.40
CA SER A 219 -8.62 -15.33 -0.82
C SER A 219 -7.72 -14.13 -0.53
N PHE A 220 -6.60 -14.03 -1.26
CA PHE A 220 -5.65 -12.92 -1.20
C PHE A 220 -5.83 -11.92 -2.35
N GLY A 221 -6.90 -12.01 -3.15
CA GLY A 221 -7.02 -11.27 -4.43
C GLY A 221 -6.85 -9.75 -4.33
N GLN A 222 -7.20 -9.15 -3.18
CA GLN A 222 -7.08 -7.72 -2.92
C GLN A 222 -5.70 -7.28 -2.40
N SER A 223 -4.78 -8.23 -2.15
CA SER A 223 -3.43 -7.93 -1.67
C SER A 223 -2.61 -7.14 -2.70
N GLN A 224 -1.66 -6.35 -2.24
CA GLN A 224 -0.75 -5.55 -3.07
C GLN A 224 0.68 -5.79 -2.59
N ILE A 225 1.57 -6.14 -3.52
CA ILE A 225 2.95 -6.51 -3.23
C ILE A 225 3.86 -5.49 -3.91
N PHE A 226 4.46 -4.58 -3.16
CA PHE A 226 5.22 -3.43 -3.68
C PHE A 226 4.42 -2.54 -4.65
N GLY A 227 3.11 -2.41 -4.43
CA GLY A 227 2.25 -1.55 -5.27
C GLY A 227 2.64 -0.07 -5.22
N ASP A 228 3.23 0.35 -4.09
CA ASP A 228 3.83 1.67 -3.83
C ASP A 228 5.38 1.61 -3.79
N GLY A 229 5.98 0.55 -4.32
CA GLY A 229 7.44 0.35 -4.37
C GLY A 229 8.08 -0.16 -3.07
N GLU A 230 7.39 -0.07 -1.93
CA GLU A 230 8.01 -0.32 -0.63
C GLU A 230 7.19 -1.24 0.28
N SER A 231 5.86 -1.29 0.14
CA SER A 231 5.03 -2.00 1.10
C SER A 231 4.54 -3.35 0.61
N LEU A 232 4.43 -4.28 1.55
CA LEU A 232 3.74 -5.54 1.38
C LEU A 232 2.41 -5.45 2.12
N GLU A 233 1.33 -5.43 1.36
CA GLU A 233 -0.02 -5.32 1.88
C GLU A 233 -0.81 -6.59 1.61
N PHE A 234 -1.06 -7.35 2.67
CA PHE A 234 -1.85 -8.57 2.61
C PHE A 234 -3.28 -8.29 3.06
N ILE A 235 -4.23 -8.46 2.14
CA ILE A 235 -5.66 -8.37 2.40
C ILE A 235 -6.25 -9.75 2.13
N ILE A 236 -6.76 -10.38 3.18
CA ILE A 236 -7.47 -11.64 3.07
C ILE A 236 -8.96 -11.44 3.26
N THR A 237 -9.74 -12.19 2.49
CA THR A 237 -11.19 -12.30 2.63
C THR A 237 -11.54 -13.76 2.86
N TYR A 238 -12.43 -14.05 3.83
CA TYR A 238 -12.84 -15.42 4.16
C TYR A 238 -14.25 -15.44 4.74
N THR A 239 -14.86 -16.63 4.71
CA THR A 239 -16.23 -16.84 5.20
C THR A 239 -16.21 -17.61 6.51
N ILE A 240 -17.02 -17.19 7.48
CA ILE A 240 -17.29 -17.95 8.71
C ILE A 240 -18.66 -18.63 8.59
N ASN A 241 -18.64 -19.96 8.64
CA ASN A 241 -19.86 -20.75 8.72
C ASN A 241 -20.43 -20.76 10.15
N PRO A 242 -21.76 -20.65 10.30
CA PRO A 242 -22.40 -20.82 11.59
C PRO A 242 -22.28 -22.27 12.10
N PRO A 243 -22.18 -22.49 13.42
CA PRO A 243 -22.38 -23.80 14.02
C PRO A 243 -23.86 -24.22 13.82
N VAL A 244 -24.09 -25.30 13.07
CA VAL A 244 -25.34 -26.04 12.70
C VAL A 244 -26.50 -26.10 13.75
N PRO A 245 -27.76 -26.53 13.42
CA PRO A 245 -28.34 -27.00 12.15
C PRO A 245 -29.49 -26.13 11.57
N PHE A 246 -29.96 -25.12 12.30
CA PHE A 246 -31.05 -24.26 11.86
C PHE A 246 -30.44 -23.12 11.05
N GLY A 247 -30.73 -23.03 9.75
CA GLY A 247 -30.21 -22.01 8.82
C GLY A 247 -30.61 -20.55 9.11
N LEU A 248 -30.77 -20.20 10.39
CA LEU A 248 -31.17 -18.90 10.90
C LEU A 248 -30.01 -17.89 10.95
N ALA A 249 -28.77 -18.35 11.08
CA ALA A 249 -27.60 -17.49 11.11
C ALA A 249 -26.99 -17.34 9.71
N PRO A 250 -26.79 -16.12 9.20
CA PRO A 250 -26.16 -15.90 7.91
C PRO A 250 -24.70 -16.30 7.94
N LYS A 251 -24.17 -16.73 6.79
CA LYS A 251 -22.72 -16.79 6.58
C LYS A 251 -22.17 -15.38 6.61
N LEU A 252 -21.07 -15.17 7.33
CA LEU A 252 -20.44 -13.86 7.44
C LEU A 252 -19.11 -13.86 6.69
N THR A 253 -18.94 -12.90 5.80
CA THR A 253 -17.67 -12.63 5.13
C THR A 253 -16.90 -11.61 5.95
N LEU A 254 -15.68 -11.96 6.32
CA LEU A 254 -14.76 -11.07 7.04
C LEU A 254 -13.54 -10.76 6.18
N SER A 255 -12.91 -9.63 6.49
CA SER A 255 -11.63 -9.23 5.91
C SER A 255 -10.65 -8.80 6.99
N ASN A 256 -9.41 -9.23 6.81
CA ASN A 256 -8.27 -8.85 7.65
C ASN A 256 -7.20 -8.24 6.75
N ARG A 257 -6.61 -7.14 7.21
CA ARG A 257 -5.59 -6.38 6.49
C ARG A 257 -4.35 -6.25 7.36
N VAL A 258 -3.20 -6.51 6.76
CA VAL A 258 -1.88 -6.27 7.34
C VAL A 258 -1.03 -5.55 6.30
N LYS A 259 -0.48 -4.40 6.68
CA LYS A 259 0.50 -3.67 5.88
C LYS A 259 1.82 -3.67 6.62
N VAL A 260 2.87 -4.17 5.98
CA VAL A 260 4.24 -4.14 6.48
C VAL A 260 5.14 -3.49 5.44
N ILE A 261 6.24 -2.90 5.90
CA ILE A 261 7.26 -2.35 5.01
C ILE A 261 8.10 -3.51 4.51
N GLY A 262 8.26 -3.62 3.21
CA GLY A 262 9.30 -4.44 2.60
C GLY A 262 10.61 -3.67 2.66
N TRP A 263 11.63 -4.29 3.24
CA TRP A 263 12.95 -3.70 3.41
C TRP A 263 13.76 -3.79 2.11
N THR A 264 13.22 -3.28 1.02
CA THR A 264 13.85 -3.22 -0.30
C THR A 264 14.64 -1.92 -0.49
N SER A 265 15.32 -1.45 0.56
CA SER A 265 16.04 -0.15 0.66
C SER A 265 15.21 1.13 0.74
N GLY A 266 13.89 1.06 0.59
CA GLY A 266 13.09 2.28 0.41
C GLY A 266 13.38 2.97 -0.94
N ARG A 267 12.67 4.07 -1.23
CA ARG A 267 12.81 4.87 -2.46
C ARG A 267 14.26 5.38 -2.61
N GLY A 268 14.97 4.90 -3.63
CA GLY A 268 16.29 5.38 -4.01
C GLY A 268 17.29 4.26 -4.33
N PRO A 269 18.41 4.61 -5.00
CA PRO A 269 19.49 3.66 -5.25
C PRO A 269 20.09 3.16 -3.93
N SER A 270 20.55 1.92 -3.93
CA SER A 270 21.18 1.31 -2.76
C SER A 270 22.37 2.11 -2.26
N VAL A 271 22.45 2.30 -0.94
CA VAL A 271 23.58 2.95 -0.23
C VAL A 271 24.95 2.32 -0.59
N ARG A 272 24.96 1.11 -1.15
CA ARG A 272 26.19 0.43 -1.58
C ARG A 272 26.72 0.85 -2.95
N THR A 273 25.91 1.50 -3.78
CA THR A 273 26.35 2.07 -5.04
C THR A 273 26.22 3.58 -4.96
N SER A 274 27.11 4.22 -4.20
CA SER A 274 27.41 5.63 -4.37
C SER A 274 28.30 5.80 -5.60
N GLU A 275 27.77 5.53 -6.78
CA GLU A 275 28.33 5.98 -8.04
C GLU A 275 27.20 6.62 -8.84
N GLN A 276 27.46 7.86 -9.26
CA GLN A 276 26.55 8.69 -10.04
C GLN A 276 26.17 7.97 -11.33
N ASN A 277 24.93 7.46 -11.42
CA ASN A 277 24.31 7.23 -12.71
C ASN A 277 23.70 8.56 -13.17
N GLU A 278 24.52 9.36 -13.84
CA GLU A 278 24.12 10.62 -14.47
C GLU A 278 23.42 10.40 -15.84
N ASP A 279 23.21 9.15 -16.27
CA ASP A 279 22.71 8.82 -17.61
C ASP A 279 21.31 8.17 -17.59
N THR A 280 20.29 8.91 -17.16
CA THR A 280 18.94 8.73 -17.73
C THR A 280 18.59 10.03 -18.41
N ALA A 281 18.45 10.00 -19.75
CA ALA A 281 18.09 11.17 -20.55
C ALA A 281 16.68 11.73 -20.21
N ASP A 282 15.93 11.00 -19.38
CA ASP A 282 14.64 11.43 -18.87
C ASP A 282 14.78 12.47 -17.77
N SER A 283 13.97 13.52 -17.87
CA SER A 283 13.88 14.53 -16.82
C SER A 283 13.49 13.90 -15.48
N ILE A 284 13.91 14.53 -14.37
CA ILE A 284 13.45 14.13 -13.04
C ILE A 284 11.91 14.15 -12.94
N TRP A 285 11.26 14.97 -13.76
CA TRP A 285 9.81 15.03 -13.82
C TRP A 285 9.17 13.75 -14.37
N VAL A 286 9.75 13.19 -15.43
CA VAL A 286 9.26 11.98 -16.10
C VAL A 286 9.70 10.73 -15.36
N ARG A 287 10.99 10.65 -15.00
CA ARG A 287 11.57 9.49 -14.31
C ARG A 287 10.79 9.15 -13.03
N MET A 288 10.55 10.15 -12.18
CA MET A 288 9.90 9.92 -10.89
C MET A 288 8.39 9.67 -11.04
N ASP A 289 7.72 10.23 -12.04
CA ASP A 289 6.30 9.92 -12.30
C ASP A 289 6.14 8.49 -12.89
N ASN A 290 7.07 8.04 -13.74
CA ASN A 290 7.13 6.66 -14.26
C ASN A 290 7.35 5.63 -13.14
N GLU A 291 8.20 5.99 -12.17
CA GLU A 291 8.43 5.20 -10.95
C GLU A 291 7.31 5.32 -9.90
N LYS A 292 6.24 6.07 -10.19
CA LYS A 292 5.11 6.35 -9.28
C LYS A 292 5.51 7.09 -7.99
N GLN A 293 6.60 7.84 -8.03
CA GLN A 293 7.15 8.66 -6.93
C GLN A 293 6.66 10.11 -7.01
N TYR A 294 5.37 10.32 -7.24
CA TYR A 294 4.78 11.65 -7.48
C TYR A 294 5.06 12.66 -6.36
N TRP A 295 5.06 12.19 -5.12
CA TRP A 295 5.30 13.02 -3.94
C TRP A 295 6.79 13.32 -3.74
N ASP A 296 7.65 12.35 -4.00
CA ASP A 296 9.10 12.50 -3.83
C ASP A 296 9.70 13.36 -4.95
N ARG A 297 9.07 13.39 -6.13
CA ARG A 297 9.46 14.27 -7.24
C ARG A 297 9.53 15.73 -6.80
N GLY A 298 8.49 16.22 -6.13
CA GLY A 298 8.47 17.59 -5.64
C GLY A 298 9.61 17.86 -4.66
N LEU A 299 9.78 16.96 -3.68
CA LEU A 299 10.81 17.08 -2.65
C LEU A 299 12.23 17.07 -3.22
N ALA A 300 12.51 16.18 -4.18
CA ALA A 300 13.82 16.04 -4.80
C ALA A 300 14.21 17.29 -5.60
N ILE A 301 13.28 17.82 -6.39
CA ILE A 301 13.48 19.07 -7.14
C ILE A 301 13.66 20.25 -6.19
N GLU A 302 12.85 20.32 -5.13
CA GLU A 302 12.97 21.35 -4.09
C GLU A 302 14.34 21.29 -3.38
N ASP A 303 14.86 20.10 -3.08
CA ASP A 303 16.21 19.93 -2.50
C ASP A 303 17.31 20.40 -3.45
N MET A 304 17.19 20.09 -4.75
CA MET A 304 18.14 20.57 -5.77
C MET A 304 18.13 22.10 -5.88
N GLU A 305 16.96 22.74 -5.82
CA GLU A 305 16.87 24.20 -5.86
C GLU A 305 17.36 24.83 -4.56
N VAL A 306 17.15 24.20 -3.40
CA VAL A 306 17.72 24.66 -2.12
C VAL A 306 19.25 24.62 -2.13
N GLU A 307 19.86 23.58 -2.70
CA GLU A 307 21.32 23.55 -2.92
C GLU A 307 21.78 24.59 -3.96
N ARG A 308 20.96 24.90 -4.97
CA ARG A 308 21.25 26.03 -5.88
C ARG A 308 21.21 27.37 -5.14
N LEU A 309 20.23 27.60 -4.27
CA LEU A 309 20.13 28.82 -3.46
C LEU A 309 21.34 29.01 -2.55
N LYS A 310 21.93 27.92 -2.03
CA LYS A 310 23.19 27.96 -1.29
C LYS A 310 24.34 28.47 -2.14
N ASN A 311 24.43 28.04 -3.40
CA ASN A 311 25.42 28.57 -4.33
C ASN A 311 25.15 30.04 -4.70
N GLU A 312 23.87 30.45 -4.79
CA GLU A 312 23.48 31.85 -4.99
C GLU A 312 23.76 32.76 -3.78
N ALA A 313 23.95 32.20 -2.59
CA ALA A 313 24.15 32.98 -1.36
C ALA A 313 25.45 33.81 -1.41
N GLY A 314 26.44 33.37 -2.19
CA GLY A 314 27.71 34.06 -2.37
C GLY A 314 28.43 34.30 -1.03
N SER A 315 28.58 35.57 -0.63
CA SER A 315 29.20 35.96 0.65
C SER A 315 28.22 35.99 1.84
N MET A 316 26.92 35.86 1.61
CA MET A 316 25.92 35.81 2.68
C MET A 316 25.88 34.41 3.32
N ARG A 317 25.38 34.34 4.56
CA ARG A 317 25.19 33.06 5.25
C ARG A 317 23.97 32.34 4.68
N PHE A 318 24.09 31.02 4.52
CA PHE A 318 22.99 30.16 4.08
C PHE A 318 22.58 29.20 5.20
N LYS A 319 21.27 28.95 5.34
CA LYS A 319 20.71 27.94 6.24
C LYS A 319 19.49 27.30 5.61
N ALA A 320 19.59 26.03 5.22
CA ALA A 320 18.44 25.20 4.87
C ALA A 320 17.64 24.82 6.13
N THR A 321 16.36 24.56 5.97
CA THR A 321 15.47 24.09 7.04
C THR A 321 15.12 22.61 6.87
N SER A 322 14.51 22.01 7.89
CA SER A 322 13.92 20.68 7.79
C SER A 322 12.67 20.71 6.91
N LYS A 323 12.34 19.61 6.22
CA LYS A 323 11.08 19.46 5.47
C LYS A 323 9.82 19.60 6.34
N THR A 324 9.94 19.40 7.65
CA THR A 324 8.86 19.63 8.63
C THR A 324 8.79 21.07 9.12
N TYR A 325 9.73 21.92 8.70
CA TYR A 325 9.78 23.32 9.09
C TYR A 325 8.65 24.09 8.39
N PRO A 326 7.88 24.92 9.13
CA PRO A 326 6.72 25.55 8.55
C PRO A 326 7.10 26.64 7.55
N ALA A 327 6.61 26.51 6.32
CA ALA A 327 6.57 27.54 5.27
C ALA A 327 7.91 28.03 4.70
N VAL A 328 9.05 27.73 5.31
CA VAL A 328 10.35 28.23 4.89
C VAL A 328 11.30 27.08 4.67
N ASP A 329 11.87 26.97 3.48
CA ASP A 329 12.81 25.92 3.07
C ASP A 329 14.27 26.36 3.23
N ALA A 330 14.54 27.66 3.09
CA ALA A 330 15.87 28.21 3.26
C ALA A 330 15.89 29.67 3.72
N PHE A 331 17.00 30.05 4.35
CA PHE A 331 17.37 31.42 4.67
C PHE A 331 18.71 31.78 4.01
N ILE A 332 18.76 32.94 3.36
CA ILE A 332 20.01 33.61 2.98
C ILE A 332 20.07 34.92 3.73
N TYR A 333 21.11 35.14 4.53
CA TYR A 333 21.12 36.26 5.46
C TYR A 333 22.51 36.82 5.77
N ASP A 334 22.52 38.09 6.16
CA ASP A 334 23.65 38.80 6.76
C ASP A 334 23.17 39.56 8.01
N GLU A 335 23.96 40.53 8.49
CA GLU A 335 23.61 41.33 9.67
C GLU A 335 22.45 42.32 9.44
N HIS A 336 22.13 42.63 8.18
CA HIS A 336 21.17 43.66 7.80
C HIS A 336 19.88 43.07 7.22
N THR A 337 19.99 42.02 6.42
CA THR A 337 18.91 41.46 5.62
C THR A 337 18.81 39.95 5.77
N VAL A 338 17.58 39.46 5.95
CA VAL A 338 17.24 38.04 5.86
C VAL A 338 16.29 37.84 4.69
N ARG A 339 16.68 36.97 3.76
CA ARG A 339 15.83 36.47 2.69
C ARG A 339 15.31 35.10 3.07
N MET A 340 13.99 34.96 3.11
CA MET A 340 13.27 33.72 3.41
C MET A 340 12.72 33.15 2.11
N PHE A 341 12.97 31.87 1.88
CA PHE A 341 12.54 31.19 0.66
C PHE A 341 11.50 30.11 0.99
N ASP A 342 10.34 30.14 0.32
CA ASP A 342 9.40 29.01 0.17
C ASP A 342 9.60 28.50 -1.27
N VAL A 343 10.07 27.27 -1.40
CA VAL A 343 10.42 26.62 -2.66
C VAL A 343 9.41 25.51 -2.90
N PHE A 344 8.78 25.50 -4.07
CA PHE A 344 7.86 24.43 -4.41
C PHE A 344 7.78 24.12 -5.89
N THR A 345 7.40 22.88 -6.18
CA THR A 345 7.16 22.45 -7.55
C THR A 345 5.70 22.54 -7.95
N LEU A 346 5.48 22.83 -9.23
CA LEU A 346 4.16 22.79 -9.84
C LEU A 346 4.27 22.15 -11.22
N ASN A 347 3.50 21.06 -11.44
CA ASN A 347 3.40 20.40 -12.74
C ASN A 347 2.05 20.72 -13.42
N PRO A 348 1.98 21.64 -14.41
CA PRO A 348 0.72 22.03 -15.05
C PRO A 348 0.07 20.92 -15.88
N PHE A 349 0.81 19.86 -16.23
CA PHE A 349 0.28 18.73 -16.99
C PHE A 349 -0.67 17.85 -16.17
N MET A 350 -0.77 18.04 -14.86
CA MET A 350 -1.69 17.27 -14.01
C MET A 350 -3.17 17.59 -14.30
N LYS A 351 -4.02 16.55 -14.30
CA LYS A 351 -5.49 16.65 -14.54
C LYS A 351 -6.15 17.74 -13.66
N THR A 352 -5.67 17.93 -12.43
CA THR A 352 -6.14 18.97 -11.49
C THR A 352 -6.03 20.39 -12.06
N TYR A 353 -4.91 20.73 -12.71
CA TYR A 353 -4.67 22.07 -13.26
C TYR A 353 -5.28 22.22 -14.65
N GLN A 354 -5.30 21.15 -15.44
CA GLN A 354 -5.93 21.13 -16.75
C GLN A 354 -7.45 21.37 -16.65
N ASN A 355 -8.12 20.70 -15.70
CA ASN A 355 -9.56 20.85 -15.50
C ASN A 355 -9.92 22.19 -14.84
N GLN A 356 -9.02 22.74 -14.01
CA GLN A 356 -9.26 23.98 -13.26
C GLN A 356 -8.00 24.87 -13.26
N PRO A 357 -7.72 25.60 -14.35
CA PRO A 357 -6.50 26.41 -14.49
C PRO A 357 -6.30 27.45 -13.39
N GLY A 358 -7.39 28.00 -12.85
CA GLY A 358 -7.34 28.94 -11.72
C GLY A 358 -6.69 28.38 -10.45
N ARG A 359 -6.55 27.05 -10.31
CA ARG A 359 -5.82 26.43 -9.19
C ARG A 359 -4.33 26.76 -9.17
N ILE A 360 -3.71 27.02 -10.31
CA ILE A 360 -2.32 27.47 -10.40
C ILE A 360 -2.12 28.73 -9.55
N LYS A 361 -2.96 29.74 -9.82
CA LYS A 361 -2.96 31.00 -9.08
C LYS A 361 -3.22 30.77 -7.58
N SER A 362 -4.16 29.90 -7.24
CA SER A 362 -4.48 29.58 -5.84
C SER A 362 -3.32 28.92 -5.09
N GLU A 363 -2.61 27.96 -5.69
CA GLU A 363 -1.46 27.31 -5.05
C GLU A 363 -0.30 28.29 -4.87
N ILE A 364 0.02 29.12 -5.88
CA ILE A 364 1.05 30.16 -5.74
C ILE A 364 0.72 31.11 -4.58
N LYS A 365 -0.54 31.55 -4.50
CA LYS A 365 -1.00 32.45 -3.44
C LYS A 365 -0.91 31.82 -2.05
N LYS A 366 -1.16 30.52 -1.95
CA LYS A 366 -1.10 29.78 -0.69
C LYS A 366 0.33 29.77 -0.12
N HIS A 367 1.34 29.52 -0.94
CA HIS A 367 2.75 29.57 -0.51
C HIS A 367 3.14 30.97 -0.01
N GLY A 368 2.84 32.02 -0.77
CA GLY A 368 3.10 33.39 -0.32
C GLY A 368 2.35 33.80 0.95
N LYS A 369 1.09 33.39 1.12
CA LYS A 369 0.35 33.65 2.37
C LYS A 369 0.99 32.97 3.58
N ARG A 370 1.45 31.71 3.44
CA ARG A 370 2.13 31.00 4.53
C ARG A 370 3.42 31.70 4.95
N LEU A 371 4.20 32.25 4.02
CA LEU A 371 5.38 33.07 4.34
C LEU A 371 5.02 34.36 5.09
N MET A 372 3.87 34.95 4.80
CA MET A 372 3.38 36.14 5.52
C MET A 372 2.91 35.80 6.94
N GLU A 373 2.25 34.65 7.11
CA GLU A 373 1.78 34.14 8.40
C GLU A 373 2.91 33.56 9.26
N PHE A 374 4.07 33.31 8.68
CA PHE A 374 5.22 32.79 9.40
C PHE A 374 5.72 33.80 10.45
N ASP A 375 5.62 33.41 11.71
CA ASP A 375 6.10 34.19 12.85
C ASP A 375 7.63 34.12 12.96
N PHE A 376 8.27 35.04 12.23
CA PHE A 376 9.72 35.19 12.20
C PHE A 376 10.30 35.76 13.49
N GLN A 377 9.54 36.58 14.24
CA GLN A 377 10.11 37.33 15.36
C GLN A 377 10.16 36.52 16.65
N ASN A 378 9.27 35.54 16.83
CA ASN A 378 9.18 34.77 18.07
C ASN A 378 9.94 33.43 18.04
N ARG A 379 10.77 33.21 17.02
CA ARG A 379 11.55 31.97 16.86
C ARG A 379 13.02 32.19 17.21
N PRO A 380 13.58 31.51 18.23
CA PRO A 380 15.00 31.62 18.55
C PRO A 380 15.92 31.16 17.41
N GLU A 381 15.45 30.21 16.60
CA GLU A 381 16.22 29.59 15.51
C GLU A 381 16.31 30.43 14.23
N THR A 382 15.55 31.52 14.10
CA THR A 382 15.55 32.39 12.92
C THR A 382 16.66 33.44 13.01
N PRO A 383 17.36 33.73 11.91
CA PRO A 383 18.40 34.75 11.95
C PRO A 383 17.82 36.13 12.27
N LYS A 384 18.54 36.95 13.03
CA LYS A 384 18.09 38.31 13.36
C LYS A 384 18.59 39.28 12.30
N ALA A 385 17.69 40.06 11.73
CA ALA A 385 18.03 41.13 10.78
C ALA A 385 17.01 42.27 10.85
N GLN A 386 17.43 43.44 10.38
CA GLN A 386 16.59 44.64 10.34
C GLN A 386 15.55 44.58 9.21
N ARG A 387 15.90 43.94 8.09
CA ARG A 387 15.05 43.79 6.92
C ARG A 387 14.78 42.32 6.64
N VAL A 388 13.50 41.99 6.41
CA VAL A 388 13.05 40.64 6.06
C VAL A 388 12.42 40.67 4.68
N GLU A 389 13.00 39.90 3.76
CA GLU A 389 12.51 39.72 2.40
C GLU A 389 11.92 38.32 2.28
N ARG A 390 10.67 38.23 1.84
CA ARG A 390 9.98 36.96 1.62
C ARG A 390 9.97 36.67 0.13
N ILE A 391 10.48 35.50 -0.25
CA ILE A 391 10.68 35.10 -1.63
C ILE A 391 9.99 33.76 -1.85
N VAL A 392 9.15 33.70 -2.87
CA VAL A 392 8.51 32.44 -3.30
C VAL A 392 9.22 31.97 -4.56
N VAL A 393 9.66 30.71 -4.60
CA VAL A 393 10.29 30.08 -5.76
C VAL A 393 9.37 28.98 -6.28
N ILE A 394 8.93 29.14 -7.52
CA ILE A 394 8.06 28.19 -8.22
C ILE A 394 8.90 27.50 -9.29
N ILE A 395 8.92 26.17 -9.25
CA ILE A 395 9.66 25.35 -10.22
C ILE A 395 8.65 24.58 -11.08
N LEU A 396 8.80 24.70 -12.39
CA LEU A 396 7.94 24.08 -13.40
C LEU A 396 8.78 23.29 -14.42
N PRO A 397 8.21 22.28 -15.09
CA PRO A 397 8.85 21.62 -16.22
C PRO A 397 9.21 22.61 -17.33
N GLU A 398 10.27 22.33 -18.10
CA GLU A 398 10.73 23.22 -19.17
C GLU A 398 9.66 23.48 -20.25
N ASN A 399 8.88 22.46 -20.56
CA ASN A 399 7.77 22.51 -21.52
C ASN A 399 6.41 22.88 -20.87
N ALA A 400 6.39 23.42 -19.64
CA ALA A 400 5.16 23.78 -18.94
C ALA A 400 4.21 24.71 -19.72
N ARG A 401 4.74 25.56 -20.60
CA ARG A 401 3.94 26.47 -21.45
C ARG A 401 3.12 25.73 -22.50
N GLU A 402 3.58 24.55 -22.92
CA GLU A 402 2.84 23.70 -23.87
C GLU A 402 1.60 23.11 -23.21
N ALA A 403 1.68 22.79 -21.92
CA ALA A 403 0.57 22.26 -21.15
C ALA A 403 -0.59 23.26 -20.98
N MET A 404 -0.28 24.56 -20.95
CA MET A 404 -1.25 25.59 -20.60
C MET A 404 -0.86 26.96 -21.21
N PRO A 405 -1.51 27.39 -22.31
CA PRO A 405 -1.17 28.64 -23.00
C PRO A 405 -1.31 29.92 -22.16
N ASN A 406 -2.21 29.93 -21.16
CA ASN A 406 -2.44 31.07 -20.26
C ASN A 406 -1.64 30.99 -18.94
N LEU A 407 -0.66 30.09 -18.84
CA LEU A 407 0.13 29.87 -17.63
C LEU A 407 0.83 31.14 -17.14
N ASP A 408 1.50 31.86 -18.04
CA ASP A 408 2.28 33.05 -17.71
C ASP A 408 1.37 34.20 -17.22
N GLN A 409 0.15 34.30 -17.76
CA GLN A 409 -0.86 35.24 -17.27
C GLN A 409 -1.27 34.90 -15.83
N LEU A 410 -1.56 33.62 -15.54
CA LEU A 410 -1.98 33.18 -14.20
C LEU A 410 -0.88 33.40 -13.16
N ILE A 411 0.37 33.10 -13.51
CA ILE A 411 1.54 33.36 -12.66
C ILE A 411 1.72 34.86 -12.45
N GLY A 412 1.57 35.68 -13.49
CA GLY A 412 1.66 37.14 -13.42
C GLY A 412 0.61 37.75 -12.48
N GLU A 413 -0.65 37.30 -12.59
CA GLU A 413 -1.74 37.74 -11.70
C GLU A 413 -1.48 37.35 -10.24
N ALA A 414 -1.01 36.11 -10.00
CA ALA A 414 -0.66 35.65 -8.66
C ALA A 414 0.51 36.48 -8.08
N THR A 415 1.53 36.73 -8.89
CA THR A 415 2.72 37.52 -8.52
C THR A 415 2.35 38.95 -8.15
N ALA A 416 1.49 39.60 -8.95
CA ALA A 416 1.04 40.96 -8.68
C ALA A 416 0.27 41.04 -7.35
N GLU A 417 -0.54 40.03 -7.02
CA GLU A 417 -1.24 39.97 -5.75
C GLU A 417 -0.30 39.69 -4.57
N LEU A 418 0.66 38.76 -4.73
CA LEU A 418 1.65 38.45 -3.71
C LEU A 418 2.54 39.65 -3.36
N LYS A 419 2.96 40.43 -4.37
CA LYS A 419 3.71 41.67 -4.14
C LYS A 419 2.92 42.72 -3.35
N ARG A 420 1.60 42.81 -3.58
CA ARG A 420 0.73 43.74 -2.82
C ARG A 420 0.63 43.37 -1.33
N ILE A 421 0.75 42.09 -0.99
CA ILE A 421 0.65 41.63 0.41
C ILE A 421 2.02 41.55 1.13
N GLY A 422 3.11 41.97 0.48
CA GLY A 422 4.43 42.07 1.12
C GLY A 422 5.43 40.95 0.78
N ILE A 423 5.15 40.11 -0.22
CA ILE A 423 6.16 39.23 -0.81
C ILE A 423 7.11 40.08 -1.66
N ALA A 424 8.42 40.00 -1.37
CA ALA A 424 9.44 40.81 -2.03
C ALA A 424 9.65 40.36 -3.49
N GLU A 425 9.69 39.04 -3.71
CA GLU A 425 9.99 38.46 -5.02
C GLU A 425 9.23 37.13 -5.22
N VAL A 426 8.78 36.90 -6.45
CA VAL A 426 8.29 35.58 -6.89
C VAL A 426 9.19 35.15 -8.06
N ARG A 427 9.98 34.10 -7.84
CA ARG A 427 10.89 33.53 -8.82
C ARG A 427 10.21 32.37 -9.53
N VAL A 428 10.28 32.37 -10.85
CA VAL A 428 9.72 31.31 -11.69
C VAL A 428 10.89 30.63 -12.40
N ARG A 429 10.98 29.30 -12.25
CA ARG A 429 12.00 28.46 -12.87
C ARG A 429 11.31 27.46 -13.79
N TYR A 430 11.77 27.37 -15.03
CA TYR A 430 11.42 26.31 -15.97
C TYR A 430 12.69 25.49 -16.12
N ASP A 431 12.77 24.36 -15.40
CA ASP A 431 14.05 23.68 -15.17
C ASP A 431 13.83 22.21 -14.82
N TYR A 432 14.94 21.48 -14.68
CA TYR A 432 15.01 20.06 -14.37
C TYR A 432 14.38 19.17 -15.44
N GLY A 433 14.33 19.65 -16.69
CA GLY A 433 13.86 18.94 -17.88
C GLY A 433 12.36 19.10 -18.21
N GLY A 434 11.97 18.62 -19.39
CA GLY A 434 10.59 18.60 -19.87
C GLY A 434 9.75 17.48 -19.24
N TYR A 435 8.42 17.56 -19.35
CA TYR A 435 7.49 16.56 -18.84
C TYR A 435 6.59 16.02 -19.94
N THR A 436 6.51 14.70 -20.04
CA THR A 436 5.52 13.94 -20.82
C THR A 436 4.72 13.06 -19.86
N ARG A 437 3.42 12.90 -20.09
CA ARG A 437 2.63 12.00 -19.24
C ARG A 437 2.97 10.54 -19.56
N PRO A 438 2.98 9.65 -18.55
CA PRO A 438 3.17 8.22 -18.79
C PRO A 438 2.13 7.60 -19.74
N GLU A 439 0.90 8.14 -19.76
CA GLU A 439 -0.18 7.71 -20.67
C GLU A 439 0.11 8.09 -22.15
N ASP A 440 0.95 9.10 -22.39
CA ASP A 440 1.26 9.63 -23.73
C ASP A 440 2.55 9.02 -24.32
N SER A 441 3.46 8.49 -23.47
CA SER A 441 4.70 7.83 -23.89
C SER A 441 4.49 6.46 -24.53
N GLU A 442 3.50 5.66 -24.07
CA GLU A 442 3.16 4.37 -24.68
C GLU A 442 2.68 4.53 -26.15
N GLY A 443 2.10 5.68 -26.50
CA GLY A 443 1.61 5.96 -27.85
C GLY A 443 2.63 6.61 -28.80
N GLN A 444 3.78 7.06 -28.30
CA GLN A 444 4.87 7.59 -29.13
C GLN A 444 5.78 6.48 -29.64
N GLU A 445 6.04 5.43 -28.84
CA GLU A 445 6.80 4.25 -29.29
C GLU A 445 6.11 3.52 -30.46
N GLU A 446 4.76 3.46 -30.48
CA GLU A 446 4.01 2.90 -31.62
C GLU A 446 4.07 3.76 -32.90
N LYS A 447 4.34 5.08 -32.79
CA LYS A 447 4.38 6.00 -33.93
C LYS A 447 5.77 6.20 -34.51
N GLU A 448 6.82 6.02 -33.72
CA GLU A 448 8.20 6.04 -34.23
C GLU A 448 8.65 4.67 -34.77
N ALA A 449 7.89 3.61 -34.46
CA ALA A 449 8.07 2.26 -35.02
C ALA A 449 7.28 2.00 -36.34
N ALA A 450 6.58 3.01 -36.88
CA ALA A 450 5.83 2.96 -38.14
C ALA A 450 6.40 3.97 -39.16
#